data_AF-A0A6C0D7E2-F1
#
_entry.id   AF-A0A6C0D7E2-F1
#
_cell.length_a   1.000
_cell.length_b   1.000
_cell.length_c   1.000
_cell.angle_alpha   90.00
_cell.angle_beta   90.00
_cell.angle_gamma   90.00
#
_symmetry.space_group_name_H-M   'P 1'
#
loop_
_entity.id
_entity.type
_entity.pdbx_description
1 polymer ?
#
loop_
_entity_poly.entity_id
_entity_poly.type
_entity_poly.pdbx_seq_one_letter_code
_entity_poly.pdbx_strand_id
1 'polypeptide(L)'
;MDETLGYFVEFAMFWEMLKKYAKNQNMDVEKIFTQEYFNKVLDLFSEFIRPNILNILKFIRQKKISKNCHSVMIYTNNQGPKEWSYLITNYFHYKLNYKLFDRVICAFKVNGKQIEFCRTTHDKTIKDFTRCSKLPDNVEICYLDDSYYPDMNAENVYYIKIKPYTYDLPFKQMIHRY
;
A
#
# COMPACT_ATOMS: atom_id res chain seq x y z
N MET A 1 -0.98 3.83 -3.19
CA MET A 1 -0.47 3.18 -1.95
C MET A 1 0.50 4.16 -1.36
N ASP A 2 1.69 4.30 -1.97
CA ASP A 2 2.46 5.54 -1.88
C ASP A 2 1.59 6.72 -2.29
N GLU A 3 1.84 7.86 -1.67
CA GLU A 3 1.19 9.17 -1.80
C GLU A 3 -0.31 9.20 -1.44
N THR A 4 -0.97 8.03 -1.43
CA THR A 4 -2.35 7.82 -0.99
C THR A 4 -2.44 7.48 0.51
N LEU A 5 -1.77 6.41 0.95
CA LEU A 5 -1.80 5.91 2.33
C LEU A 5 -0.67 6.47 3.20
N GLY A 6 0.40 6.92 2.54
CA GLY A 6 1.63 7.37 3.16
C GLY A 6 2.69 7.58 2.09
N TYR A 7 3.87 8.04 2.48
CA TYR A 7 5.02 8.21 1.61
C TYR A 7 6.11 7.26 2.10
N PHE A 8 6.42 6.21 1.34
CA PHE A 8 7.19 5.09 1.88
C PHE A 8 8.57 4.91 1.23
N VAL A 9 9.03 5.85 0.40
CA VAL A 9 10.26 5.72 -0.38
C VAL A 9 11.50 5.70 0.52
N GLU A 10 11.70 6.73 1.35
CA GLU A 10 12.84 6.80 2.27
C GLU A 10 12.75 5.69 3.31
N PHE A 11 11.54 5.37 3.76
CA PHE A 11 11.33 4.25 4.69
C PHE A 11 11.74 2.91 4.07
N ALA A 12 11.41 2.66 2.80
CA ALA A 12 11.85 1.46 2.07
C ALA A 12 13.37 1.40 1.98
N MET A 13 14.01 2.53 1.63
CA MET A 13 15.47 2.62 1.57
C MET A 13 16.10 2.31 2.92
N PHE A 14 15.59 2.91 4.00
CA PHE A 14 16.10 2.68 5.35
C PHE A 14 15.92 1.22 5.79
N TRP A 15 14.74 0.64 5.54
CA TRP A 15 14.47 -0.77 5.83
C TRP A 15 15.43 -1.71 5.11
N GLU A 16 15.67 -1.50 3.82
CA GLU A 16 16.63 -2.30 3.04
C GLU A 16 18.08 -2.08 3.50
N MET A 17 18.44 -0.87 3.93
CA MET A 17 19.76 -0.61 4.54
C MET A 17 19.94 -1.37 5.86
N LEU A 18 18.92 -1.42 6.72
CA LEU A 18 18.95 -2.22 7.94
C LEU A 18 19.15 -3.71 7.62
N LYS A 19 18.43 -4.25 6.63
CA LYS A 19 18.59 -5.65 6.17
C LYS A 19 20.00 -5.92 5.69
N LYS A 20 20.53 -5.03 4.85
CA LYS A 20 21.90 -5.13 4.33
C LYS A 20 22.93 -5.06 5.45
N TYR A 21 22.75 -4.16 6.42
CA TYR A 21 23.63 -4.06 7.58
C TYR A 21 23.63 -5.35 8.40
N ALA A 22 22.46 -5.87 8.77
CA ALA A 22 22.34 -7.13 9.52
C ALA A 22 22.99 -8.31 8.78
N LYS A 23 22.79 -8.39 7.45
CA LYS A 23 23.47 -9.38 6.61
C LYS A 23 25.00 -9.26 6.66
N ASN A 24 25.54 -8.04 6.59
CA ASN A 24 26.98 -7.79 6.69
C ASN A 24 27.54 -8.14 8.06
N GLN A 25 26.72 -8.09 9.11
CA GLN A 25 27.07 -8.53 10.46
C GLN A 25 26.86 -10.05 10.67
N ASN A 26 26.63 -10.83 9.59
CA ASN A 26 26.35 -12.27 9.64
C ASN A 26 25.15 -12.64 10.54
N MET A 27 24.19 -11.74 10.67
CA MET A 27 22.96 -11.99 11.43
C MET A 27 21.93 -12.73 10.57
N ASP A 28 21.04 -13.48 11.23
CA ASP A 28 19.91 -14.14 10.59
C ASP A 28 18.82 -13.12 10.21
N VAL A 29 18.85 -12.67 8.96
CA VAL A 29 17.94 -11.64 8.44
C VAL A 29 16.48 -12.10 8.46
N GLU A 30 16.19 -13.37 8.18
CA GLU A 30 14.81 -13.86 8.15
C GLU A 30 14.19 -13.89 9.54
N LYS A 31 15.00 -14.26 10.55
CA LYS A 31 14.58 -14.25 11.96
C LYS A 31 14.39 -12.82 12.50
N ILE A 32 15.14 -11.84 12.02
CA ILE A 32 15.09 -10.46 12.52
C ILE A 32 13.99 -9.67 11.81
N PHE A 33 13.94 -9.72 10.48
CA PHE A 33 13.09 -8.85 9.65
C PHE A 33 11.67 -9.41 9.48
N THR A 34 11.04 -9.66 10.63
CA THR A 34 9.64 -10.10 10.75
C THR A 34 8.66 -8.94 10.56
N GLN A 35 7.38 -9.27 10.36
CA GLN A 35 6.30 -8.27 10.33
C GLN A 35 6.20 -7.48 11.65
N GLU A 36 6.42 -8.11 12.80
CA GLU A 36 6.39 -7.42 14.09
C GLU A 36 7.49 -6.36 14.17
N TYR A 37 8.69 -6.71 13.71
CA TYR A 37 9.80 -5.77 13.66
C TYR A 37 9.53 -4.64 12.67
N PHE A 38 8.99 -4.94 11.48
CA PHE A 38 8.55 -3.92 10.53
C PHE A 38 7.58 -2.93 11.17
N ASN A 39 6.59 -3.43 11.92
CA ASN A 39 5.61 -2.57 12.59
C ASN A 39 6.26 -1.65 13.64
N LYS A 40 7.21 -2.18 14.44
CA LYS A 40 7.95 -1.38 15.43
C LYS A 40 8.77 -0.28 14.75
N VAL A 41 9.48 -0.60 13.67
CA VAL A 41 10.30 0.39 12.95
C VAL A 41 9.41 1.45 12.28
N LEU A 42 8.30 1.06 11.64
CA LEU A 42 7.38 2.04 11.04
C LEU A 42 6.68 2.92 12.09
N ASP A 43 6.44 2.41 13.31
CA ASP A 43 5.91 3.21 14.41
C ASP A 43 6.90 4.31 14.90
N LEU A 44 8.21 4.10 14.76
CA LEU A 44 9.23 5.14 15.04
C LEU A 44 9.21 6.29 14.03
N PHE A 45 8.65 6.03 12.84
CA PHE A 45 8.61 6.97 11.72
C PHE A 45 7.18 7.15 11.20
N SER A 46 6.24 7.30 12.14
CA SER A 46 4.81 7.40 11.84
C SER A 46 4.45 8.56 10.89
N GLU A 47 5.34 9.53 10.71
CA GLU A 47 5.19 10.63 9.75
C GLU A 47 5.20 10.18 8.28
N PHE A 48 5.74 9.00 7.98
CA PHE A 48 5.57 8.39 6.65
C PHE A 48 4.13 7.95 6.39
N ILE A 49 3.29 7.81 7.42
CA ILE A 49 1.87 7.52 7.28
C ILE A 49 1.11 8.81 7.03
N ARG A 50 0.22 8.83 6.03
CA ARG A 50 -0.58 10.01 5.71
C ARG A 50 -1.43 10.41 6.92
N PRO A 51 -1.42 11.68 7.35
CA PRO A 51 -2.23 12.14 8.47
C PRO A 51 -3.70 11.75 8.32
N ASN A 52 -4.33 11.33 9.42
CA ASN A 52 -5.72 10.88 9.50
C ASN A 52 -6.11 9.64 8.67
N ILE A 53 -5.18 8.99 7.94
CA ILE A 53 -5.53 7.81 7.14
C ILE A 53 -6.07 6.68 8.01
N LEU A 54 -5.55 6.49 9.22
CA LEU A 54 -6.04 5.47 10.14
C LEU A 54 -7.51 5.70 10.53
N ASN A 55 -7.95 6.96 10.65
CA ASN A 55 -9.35 7.27 10.96
C ASN A 55 -10.25 6.97 9.76
N ILE A 56 -9.80 7.27 8.53
CA ILE A 56 -10.49 6.90 7.29
C ILE A 56 -10.61 5.37 7.19
N LEU A 57 -9.51 4.64 7.41
CA LEU A 57 -9.52 3.17 7.34
C LEU A 57 -10.39 2.56 8.46
N LYS A 58 -10.45 3.15 9.65
CA LYS A 58 -11.40 2.76 10.72
C LYS A 58 -12.86 2.96 10.27
N PHE A 59 -13.16 4.07 9.62
CA PHE A 59 -14.49 4.30 9.05
C PHE A 59 -14.84 3.26 7.98
N ILE A 60 -13.92 2.96 7.05
CA ILE A 60 -14.13 1.93 6.03
C ILE A 60 -14.31 0.55 6.67
N ARG A 61 -13.53 0.23 7.72
CA ARG A 61 -13.71 -0.99 8.51
C ARG A 61 -15.13 -1.08 9.08
N GLN A 62 -15.67 0.01 9.65
CA GLN A 62 -17.04 0.03 10.16
C GLN A 62 -18.05 -0.25 9.05
N LYS A 63 -17.89 0.39 7.87
CA LYS A 63 -18.74 0.14 6.70
C LYS A 63 -18.67 -1.30 6.19
N LYS A 64 -17.51 -1.94 6.29
CA LYS A 64 -17.35 -3.36 5.95
C LYS A 64 -18.06 -4.27 6.95
N ILE A 65 -17.90 -4.01 8.25
CA ILE A 65 -18.59 -4.76 9.32
C ILE A 65 -20.11 -4.61 9.22
N SER A 66 -20.61 -3.41 8.92
CA SER A 66 -22.04 -3.15 8.72
C SER A 66 -22.57 -3.61 7.36
N LYS A 67 -21.75 -4.29 6.54
CA LYS A 67 -22.07 -4.79 5.19
C LYS A 67 -22.47 -3.71 4.18
N ASN A 68 -22.11 -2.45 4.43
CA ASN A 68 -22.27 -1.35 3.45
C ASN A 68 -21.08 -1.25 2.48
N CYS A 69 -19.98 -1.95 2.75
CA CYS A 69 -18.84 -2.08 1.86
C CYS A 69 -18.50 -3.56 1.75
N HIS A 70 -18.65 -4.14 0.55
CA HIS A 70 -18.44 -5.58 0.36
C HIS A 70 -16.95 -5.95 0.47
N SER A 71 -16.08 -5.19 -0.18
CA SER A 71 -14.64 -5.46 -0.22
C SER A 71 -13.83 -4.17 -0.30
N VAL A 72 -12.60 -4.22 0.22
CA VAL A 72 -11.63 -3.13 0.16
C VAL A 72 -10.34 -3.67 -0.45
N MET A 73 -9.83 -3.01 -1.48
CA MET A 73 -8.67 -3.47 -2.24
C MET A 73 -7.62 -2.38 -2.35
N ILE A 74 -6.35 -2.77 -2.44
CA ILE A 74 -5.26 -1.88 -2.84
C ILE A 74 -5.00 -2.12 -4.32
N TYR A 75 -5.08 -1.07 -5.13
CA TYR A 75 -4.65 -1.09 -6.52
C TYR A 75 -3.43 -0.19 -6.68
N THR A 76 -2.24 -0.77 -6.88
CA THR A 76 -0.97 -0.05 -6.81
C THR A 76 -0.13 -0.20 -8.08
N ASN A 77 0.61 0.86 -8.39
CA ASN A 77 1.66 0.87 -9.41
C ASN A 77 3.07 0.82 -8.79
N ASN A 78 3.17 0.57 -7.48
CA ASN A 78 4.46 0.40 -6.80
C ASN A 78 5.26 -0.72 -7.51
N GLN A 79 6.46 -0.37 -7.96
CA GLN A 79 7.36 -1.26 -8.72
C GLN A 79 8.40 -1.98 -7.84
N GLY A 80 8.31 -1.79 -6.52
CA GLY A 80 9.10 -2.56 -5.57
C GLY A 80 8.70 -4.03 -5.52
N PRO A 81 9.42 -4.84 -4.73
CA PRO A 81 9.04 -6.23 -4.47
C PRO A 81 7.60 -6.34 -3.96
N LYS A 82 6.88 -7.41 -4.33
CA LYS A 82 5.48 -7.61 -3.88
C LYS A 82 5.38 -7.60 -2.36
N GLU A 83 6.38 -8.17 -1.69
CA GLU A 83 6.54 -8.26 -0.26
C GLU A 83 6.44 -6.89 0.41
N TRP A 84 6.95 -5.83 -0.23
CA TRP A 84 6.86 -4.45 0.28
C TRP A 84 5.41 -4.00 0.44
N SER A 85 4.59 -4.24 -0.59
CA SER A 85 3.17 -3.90 -0.55
C SER A 85 2.44 -4.68 0.54
N TYR A 86 2.83 -5.94 0.77
CA TYR A 86 2.25 -6.76 1.85
C TYR A 86 2.69 -6.31 3.24
N LEU A 87 3.96 -5.92 3.45
CA LEU A 87 4.44 -5.37 4.73
C LEU A 87 3.63 -4.14 5.15
N ILE A 88 3.42 -3.20 4.22
CA ILE A 88 2.60 -2.00 4.45
C ILE A 88 1.12 -2.38 4.73
N THR A 89 0.56 -3.28 3.92
CA THR A 89 -0.83 -3.74 4.08
C THR A 89 -1.04 -4.37 5.46
N ASN A 90 -0.13 -5.24 5.88
CA ASN A 90 -0.16 -5.92 7.16
C ASN A 90 0.07 -4.96 8.33
N TYR A 91 0.88 -3.91 8.16
CA TYR A 91 1.00 -2.84 9.15
C TYR A 91 -0.36 -2.17 9.40
N PHE A 92 -1.09 -1.80 8.35
CA PHE A 92 -2.43 -1.24 8.53
C PHE A 92 -3.40 -2.24 9.14
N HIS A 93 -3.34 -3.53 8.79
CA HIS A 93 -4.14 -4.56 9.47
C HIS A 93 -3.84 -4.64 10.97
N TYR A 94 -2.55 -4.55 11.34
CA TYR A 94 -2.09 -4.49 12.72
C TYR A 94 -2.64 -3.25 13.45
N LYS A 95 -2.48 -2.04 12.90
CA LYS A 95 -2.98 -0.79 13.51
C LYS A 95 -4.51 -0.78 13.66
N LEU A 96 -5.22 -1.50 12.80
CA LEU A 96 -6.68 -1.63 12.84
C LEU A 96 -7.16 -2.80 13.68
N ASN A 97 -6.28 -3.73 14.09
CA ASN A 97 -6.63 -5.05 14.60
C ASN A 97 -7.73 -5.72 13.75
N TYR A 98 -7.59 -5.65 12.42
CA TYR A 98 -8.58 -6.12 11.45
C TYR A 98 -7.98 -6.27 10.05
N LYS A 99 -8.27 -7.38 9.37
CA LYS A 99 -7.88 -7.61 7.96
C LYS A 99 -8.80 -6.82 7.03
N LEU A 100 -8.51 -5.53 6.87
CA LEU A 100 -9.35 -4.61 6.09
C LEU A 100 -9.29 -4.92 4.59
N PHE A 101 -8.07 -4.95 4.05
CA PHE A 101 -7.80 -5.15 2.64
C PHE A 101 -7.91 -6.64 2.27
N ASP A 102 -8.83 -6.96 1.35
CA ASP A 102 -9.06 -8.32 0.85
C ASP A 102 -8.04 -8.72 -0.22
N ARG A 103 -7.52 -7.72 -0.95
CA ARG A 103 -6.61 -7.95 -2.06
C ARG A 103 -5.66 -6.78 -2.30
N VAL A 104 -4.46 -7.11 -2.73
CA VAL A 104 -3.48 -6.19 -3.32
C VAL A 104 -3.33 -6.55 -4.80
N ILE A 105 -3.67 -5.63 -5.69
CA ILE A 105 -3.44 -5.72 -7.14
C ILE A 105 -2.14 -4.96 -7.42
N CYS A 106 -1.08 -5.70 -7.78
CA CYS A 106 0.27 -5.17 -7.92
C CYS A 106 0.49 -4.44 -9.26
N ALA A 107 1.70 -3.90 -9.47
CA ALA A 107 2.10 -3.34 -10.75
C ALA A 107 1.97 -4.35 -11.91
N PHE A 108 1.67 -3.86 -13.11
CA PHE A 108 1.58 -4.70 -14.30
C PHE A 108 2.92 -5.36 -14.65
N LYS A 109 3.97 -4.56 -14.83
CA LYS A 109 5.34 -5.02 -15.10
C LYS A 109 6.34 -4.31 -14.21
N VAL A 110 7.38 -5.04 -13.83
CA VAL A 110 8.58 -4.53 -13.13
C VAL A 110 9.79 -5.10 -13.87
N ASN A 111 10.72 -4.23 -14.29
CA ASN A 111 11.90 -4.62 -15.06
C ASN A 111 11.58 -5.50 -16.28
N GLY A 112 10.52 -5.13 -17.03
CA GLY A 112 10.07 -5.85 -18.22
C GLY A 112 9.32 -7.17 -17.96
N LYS A 113 9.33 -7.69 -16.72
CA LYS A 113 8.61 -8.91 -16.35
C LYS A 113 7.22 -8.58 -15.85
N GLN A 114 6.20 -9.30 -16.35
CA GLN A 114 4.84 -9.15 -15.87
C GLN A 114 4.69 -9.73 -14.46
N ILE A 115 4.11 -8.93 -13.57
CA ILE A 115 4.00 -9.20 -12.14
C ILE A 115 2.56 -9.54 -11.77
N GLU A 116 1.59 -8.78 -12.30
CA GLU A 116 0.16 -9.00 -12.12
C GLU A 116 -0.44 -9.44 -13.46
N PHE A 117 -0.64 -10.76 -13.62
CA PHE A 117 -1.06 -11.35 -14.90
C PHE A 117 -2.47 -10.92 -15.34
N CYS A 118 -3.32 -10.55 -14.39
CA CYS A 118 -4.63 -10.00 -14.67
C CYS A 118 -4.61 -8.52 -15.07
N ARG A 119 -3.44 -7.87 -15.17
CA ARG A 119 -3.29 -6.52 -15.71
C ARG A 119 -2.79 -6.56 -17.15
N THR A 120 -3.17 -5.55 -17.93
CA THR A 120 -2.76 -5.41 -19.34
C THR A 120 -2.00 -4.10 -19.62
N THR A 121 -2.02 -3.14 -18.69
CA THR A 121 -1.33 -1.86 -18.84
C THR A 121 -0.72 -1.38 -17.51
N HIS A 122 0.26 -0.48 -17.60
CA HIS A 122 0.83 0.23 -16.46
C HIS A 122 -0.17 1.21 -15.84
N ASP A 123 -1.10 1.73 -16.63
CA ASP A 123 -2.17 2.58 -16.12
C ASP A 123 -3.13 1.75 -15.25
N LYS A 124 -3.81 2.46 -14.35
CA LYS A 124 -4.91 1.87 -13.58
C LYS A 124 -6.19 2.05 -14.39
N THR A 125 -6.85 0.95 -14.70
CA THR A 125 -8.08 0.96 -15.52
C THR A 125 -9.17 0.15 -14.82
N ILE A 126 -10.43 0.52 -15.04
CA ILE A 126 -11.56 -0.22 -14.46
C ILE A 126 -11.60 -1.67 -14.95
N LYS A 127 -11.22 -1.90 -16.22
CA LYS A 127 -11.15 -3.24 -16.83
C LYS A 127 -10.09 -4.13 -16.17
N ASP A 128 -8.90 -3.59 -15.92
CA ASP A 128 -7.86 -4.31 -15.19
C ASP A 128 -8.32 -4.57 -13.74
N PHE A 129 -8.98 -3.58 -13.11
CA PHE A 129 -9.52 -3.74 -11.76
C PHE A 129 -10.58 -4.84 -11.68
N THR A 130 -11.62 -4.86 -12.51
CA THR A 130 -12.69 -5.89 -12.47
C THR A 130 -12.13 -7.27 -12.79
N ARG A 131 -11.28 -7.39 -13.82
CA ARG A 131 -10.62 -8.65 -14.17
C ARG A 131 -9.74 -9.17 -13.05
N CYS A 132 -8.95 -8.30 -12.42
CA CYS A 132 -8.11 -8.69 -11.30
C CYS A 132 -8.95 -9.06 -10.08
N SER A 133 -9.93 -8.26 -9.70
CA SER A 133 -10.78 -8.48 -8.52
C SER A 133 -11.77 -9.63 -8.66
N LYS A 134 -12.07 -10.09 -9.89
CA LYS A 134 -13.14 -11.04 -10.21
C LYS A 134 -14.53 -10.52 -9.80
N LEU A 135 -14.71 -9.21 -9.83
CA LEU A 135 -16.00 -8.55 -9.60
C LEU A 135 -16.74 -8.36 -10.92
N PRO A 136 -18.09 -8.30 -10.92
CA PRO A 136 -18.87 -8.03 -12.11
C PRO A 136 -18.63 -6.59 -12.61
N ASP A 137 -18.79 -6.35 -13.91
CA ASP A 137 -18.49 -5.06 -14.51
C ASP A 137 -19.40 -3.92 -14.05
N ASN A 138 -20.60 -4.24 -13.54
CA ASN A 138 -21.55 -3.28 -13.00
C ASN A 138 -21.34 -2.97 -11.51
N VAL A 139 -20.23 -3.41 -10.90
CA VAL A 139 -19.95 -3.15 -9.48
C VAL A 139 -19.77 -1.66 -9.23
N GLU A 140 -20.37 -1.15 -8.15
CA GLU A 140 -20.14 0.23 -7.70
C GLU A 140 -18.80 0.33 -6.97
N ILE A 141 -17.96 1.27 -7.39
CA ILE A 141 -16.60 1.42 -6.87
C ILE A 141 -16.44 2.83 -6.29
N CYS A 142 -15.94 2.92 -5.06
CA CYS A 142 -15.36 4.16 -4.55
C CYS A 142 -13.85 4.09 -4.76
N TYR A 143 -13.33 4.94 -5.66
CA TYR A 143 -11.92 4.94 -6.04
C TYR A 143 -11.20 6.14 -5.46
N LEU A 144 -10.16 5.90 -4.66
CA LEU A 144 -9.39 6.93 -3.98
C LEU A 144 -7.93 6.83 -4.42
N ASP A 145 -7.41 7.90 -5.03
CA ASP A 145 -6.03 7.96 -5.50
C ASP A 145 -5.50 9.41 -5.51
N ASP A 146 -4.21 9.56 -5.30
CA ASP A 146 -3.53 10.85 -5.44
C ASP A 146 -3.38 11.28 -6.92
N SER A 147 -3.26 10.29 -7.80
CA SER A 147 -3.04 10.47 -9.22
C SER A 147 -4.35 10.30 -9.98
N TYR A 148 -4.55 11.13 -11.02
CA TYR A 148 -5.73 11.00 -11.87
C TYR A 148 -5.52 9.92 -12.94
N TYR A 149 -6.47 8.99 -13.03
CA TYR A 149 -6.50 7.92 -14.02
C TYR A 149 -7.80 8.01 -14.82
N PRO A 150 -7.75 8.48 -16.08
CA PRO A 150 -8.95 8.68 -16.90
C PRO A 150 -9.79 7.41 -17.06
N ASP A 151 -9.15 6.25 -17.23
CA ASP A 151 -9.80 4.95 -17.43
C ASP A 151 -10.41 4.34 -16.15
N MET A 152 -10.31 5.04 -15.02
CA MET A 152 -11.05 4.74 -13.79
C MET A 152 -12.25 5.68 -13.62
N ASN A 153 -12.40 6.70 -14.46
CA ASN A 153 -13.52 7.64 -14.42
C ASN A 153 -14.69 7.10 -15.25
N ALA A 154 -15.46 6.18 -14.67
CA ALA A 154 -16.64 5.57 -15.28
C ALA A 154 -17.89 5.86 -14.45
N GLU A 155 -19.08 5.62 -15.02
CA GLU A 155 -20.37 5.92 -14.41
C GLU A 155 -20.57 5.22 -13.05
N ASN A 156 -20.09 3.99 -12.91
CA ASN A 156 -20.15 3.20 -11.68
C ASN A 156 -18.99 3.46 -10.70
N VAL A 157 -18.18 4.49 -10.93
CA VAL A 157 -17.04 4.84 -10.08
C VAL A 157 -17.22 6.21 -9.45
N TYR A 158 -17.39 6.23 -8.13
CA TYR A 158 -17.25 7.44 -7.34
C TYR A 158 -15.75 7.74 -7.15
N TYR A 159 -15.24 8.67 -7.96
CA TYR A 159 -13.82 9.01 -8.01
C TYR A 159 -13.47 10.12 -7.01
N ILE A 160 -12.50 9.85 -6.15
CA ILE A 160 -11.94 10.81 -5.19
C ILE A 160 -10.46 10.99 -5.51
N LYS A 161 -10.13 12.10 -6.18
CA LYS A 161 -8.74 12.52 -6.34
C LYS A 161 -8.30 13.29 -5.10
N ILE A 162 -7.21 12.88 -4.48
CA ILE A 162 -6.61 13.61 -3.34
C ILE A 162 -5.29 14.25 -3.74
N LYS A 163 -4.86 15.25 -2.97
CA LYS A 163 -3.48 15.75 -3.12
C LYS A 163 -2.50 14.64 -2.73
N PRO A 164 -1.42 14.42 -3.50
CA PRO A 164 -0.36 13.48 -3.13
C PRO A 164 0.24 13.86 -1.77
N TYR A 165 0.46 12.85 -0.94
CA TYR A 165 1.15 13.01 0.33
C TYR A 165 2.64 12.72 0.13
N THR A 166 3.47 13.74 0.38
CA THR A 166 4.93 13.64 0.33
C THR A 166 5.49 14.01 1.69
N TYR A 167 6.51 13.29 2.12
CA TYR A 167 7.20 13.57 3.38
C TYR A 167 8.67 13.18 3.24
N ASP A 168 9.58 14.06 3.66
CA ASP A 168 11.02 13.79 3.64
C ASP A 168 11.54 13.78 5.08
N LEU A 169 12.26 12.73 5.45
CA LEU A 169 12.94 12.60 6.73
C LEU A 169 14.40 12.25 6.47
N PRO A 170 15.35 13.14 6.80
CA PRO A 170 16.75 12.88 6.53
C PRO A 170 17.24 11.60 7.19
N PHE A 171 17.97 10.76 6.46
CA PHE A 171 18.50 9.48 6.98
C PHE A 171 19.32 9.64 8.26
N LYS A 172 20.04 10.77 8.44
CA LYS A 172 20.75 11.07 9.69
C LYS A 172 19.80 11.15 10.90
N GLN A 173 18.61 11.72 10.73
CA GLN A 173 17.58 11.73 11.76
C GLN A 173 16.99 10.34 11.97
N MET A 174 16.77 9.58 10.89
CA MET A 174 16.29 8.20 11.00
C MET A 174 17.25 7.32 11.81
N ILE A 175 18.56 7.42 11.56
CA ILE A 175 19.61 6.73 12.32
C ILE A 175 19.64 7.18 13.79
N HIS A 176 19.42 8.47 14.06
CA HIS A 176 19.43 8.96 15.45
C HIS A 176 18.22 8.49 16.27
N ARG A 177 17.07 8.29 15.61
CA ARG A 177 15.83 7.82 16.26
C ARG A 177 15.77 6.30 16.44
N TYR A 178 16.46 5.55 15.60
CA TYR A 178 16.52 4.08 15.62
C TYR A 178 17.52 3.58 16.65
#